data_AF-A0A7J6X5X6-F1
#
_entry.id   AF-A0A7J6X5X6-F1
#
_cell.length_a   1.000
_cell.length_b   1.000
_cell.length_c   1.000
_cell.angle_alpha   90.00
_cell.angle_beta   90.00
_cell.angle_gamma   90.00
#
_symmetry.space_group_name_H-M   'P 1'
#
loop_
_entity.id
_entity.type
_entity.pdbx_description
1 polymer ?
#
loop_
_entity_poly.entity_id
_entity_poly.type
_entity_poly.pdbx_seq_one_letter_code
_entity_poly.pdbx_strand_id
1 'polypeptide(L)'
;MARKKVKLAWIVNDSARRATFKKRKKGLMKKVSELSTLCGVEACAIIYGPEDPQPDVWPSTPSEAHRVLTRFNSMPEMEQSKKMMNQE
;
A
#
# COMPACT_ATOMS: atom_id res chain seq x y z
N MET A 1 -21.30 10.56 13.16
CA MET A 1 -20.71 11.91 12.95
C MET A 1 -20.16 11.99 11.54
N ALA A 2 -20.39 13.10 10.83
CA ALA A 2 -19.80 13.32 9.50
C ALA A 2 -18.27 13.36 9.57
N ARG A 3 -17.60 12.82 8.55
CA ARG A 3 -16.14 12.79 8.47
C ARG A 3 -15.63 14.21 8.20
N LYS A 4 -14.86 14.78 9.13
CA LYS A 4 -14.18 16.07 8.91
C LYS A 4 -13.04 15.92 7.90
N LYS A 5 -12.82 16.94 7.07
CA LYS A 5 -11.63 17.03 6.21
C LYS A 5 -10.38 17.04 7.09
N VAL A 6 -9.35 16.28 6.70
CA VAL A 6 -8.09 16.16 7.43
C VAL A 6 -6.94 16.74 6.61
N LYS A 7 -5.92 17.29 7.27
CA LYS A 7 -4.66 17.67 6.63
C LYS A 7 -3.87 16.39 6.29
N LEU A 8 -3.27 16.34 5.10
CA LEU A 8 -2.35 15.27 4.71
C LEU A 8 -0.96 15.62 5.23
N ALA A 9 -0.75 15.38 6.52
CA ALA A 9 0.51 15.59 7.22
C ALA A 9 0.64 14.55 8.33
N TRP A 10 1.82 14.48 8.96
CA TRP A 10 2.05 13.61 10.11
C TRP A 10 1.01 13.86 11.22
N ILE A 11 0.38 12.79 11.70
CA ILE A 11 -0.59 12.85 12.80
C ILE A 11 0.17 12.77 14.11
N VAL A 12 0.31 13.90 14.82
CA VAL A 12 1.10 13.99 16.05
C VAL A 12 0.54 13.10 17.17
N ASN A 13 -0.77 13.03 17.34
CA ASN A 13 -1.39 12.19 18.36
C ASN A 13 -1.23 10.69 18.02
N ASP A 14 -0.50 9.96 18.84
CA ASP A 14 -0.15 8.55 18.61
C ASP A 14 -1.35 7.62 18.51
N SER A 15 -2.32 7.74 19.42
CA SER A 15 -3.53 6.92 19.40
C SER A 15 -4.35 7.15 18.13
N ALA A 16 -4.53 8.42 17.75
CA ALA A 16 -5.21 8.80 16.52
C ALA A 16 -4.44 8.33 15.28
N ARG A 17 -3.10 8.42 15.29
CA ARG A 17 -2.23 7.95 14.21
C ARG A 17 -2.36 6.44 14.03
N ARG A 18 -2.26 5.65 15.11
CA ARG A 18 -2.42 4.18 15.10
C ARG A 18 -3.80 3.76 14.60
N ALA A 19 -4.87 4.37 15.13
CA ALA A 19 -6.24 4.08 14.71
C ALA A 19 -6.47 4.43 13.24
N THR A 20 -5.90 5.55 12.77
CA THR A 20 -5.97 5.98 11.37
C THR A 20 -5.19 5.03 10.47
N PHE A 21 -3.97 4.63 10.86
CA PHE A 21 -3.14 3.68 10.15
C PHE A 21 -3.89 2.36 9.93
N LYS A 22 -4.43 1.74 11.00
CA LYS A 22 -5.19 0.48 10.90
C LYS A 22 -6.37 0.58 9.93
N LYS A 23 -7.14 1.67 10.01
CA LYS A 23 -8.29 1.92 9.11
C LYS A 23 -7.87 2.16 7.66
N ARG A 24 -6.85 2.98 7.42
CA ARG A 24 -6.37 3.31 6.07
C ARG A 24 -5.65 2.13 5.42
N LYS A 25 -4.83 1.39 6.16
CA LYS A 25 -4.19 0.13 5.72
C LYS A 25 -5.23 -0.84 5.16
N LYS A 26 -6.27 -1.14 5.96
CA LYS A 26 -7.37 -2.02 5.53
C LYS A 26 -8.08 -1.49 4.27
N GLY A 27 -8.34 -0.19 4.21
CA GLY A 27 -8.96 0.45 3.05
C GLY A 27 -8.09 0.37 1.79
N LEU A 28 -6.78 0.59 1.92
CA LEU A 28 -5.82 0.52 0.81
C LEU A 28 -5.71 -0.91 0.28
N MET A 29 -5.53 -1.90 1.16
CA MET A 29 -5.47 -3.31 0.75
C MET A 29 -6.76 -3.74 0.01
N LYS A 30 -7.93 -3.30 0.49
CA LYS A 30 -9.19 -3.56 -0.21
C LYS A 30 -9.20 -2.94 -1.61
N LYS A 31 -8.74 -1.69 -1.74
CA LYS A 31 -8.72 -0.98 -3.03
C LYS A 31 -7.76 -1.60 -4.03
N VAL A 32 -6.60 -2.07 -3.59
CA VAL A 32 -5.66 -2.80 -4.46
C VAL A 32 -6.28 -4.11 -4.94
N SER A 33 -6.95 -4.86 -4.05
CA SER A 33 -7.68 -6.07 -4.43
C SER A 33 -8.80 -5.79 -5.42
N GLU A 34 -9.65 -4.78 -5.17
CA GLU A 34 -10.72 -4.38 -6.08
C GLU A 34 -10.16 -3.97 -7.46
N LEU A 35 -9.09 -3.19 -7.49
CA LEU A 35 -8.43 -2.75 -8.73
C LEU A 35 -7.91 -3.95 -9.54
N SER A 36 -7.20 -4.87 -8.88
CA SER A 36 -6.65 -6.06 -9.52
C SER A 36 -7.76 -6.93 -10.10
N THR A 37 -8.83 -7.18 -9.34
CA THR A 37 -9.97 -7.98 -9.79
C THR A 37 -10.77 -7.33 -10.91
N LEU A 38 -11.10 -6.03 -10.79
CA LEU A 38 -11.99 -5.36 -11.74
C LEU A 38 -11.30 -5.02 -13.06
N CYS A 39 -10.00 -4.74 -13.03
CA CYS A 39 -9.24 -4.33 -14.21
C CYS A 39 -8.36 -5.45 -14.77
N GLY A 40 -8.29 -6.62 -14.11
CA GLY A 40 -7.42 -7.72 -14.54
C GLY A 40 -5.94 -7.38 -14.51
N VAL A 41 -5.52 -6.48 -13.60
CA VAL A 41 -4.13 -6.03 -13.49
C VAL A 41 -3.40 -6.76 -12.37
N GLU A 42 -2.15 -7.14 -12.61
CA GLU A 42 -1.26 -7.64 -11.56
C GLU A 42 -0.80 -6.46 -10.69
N ALA A 43 -1.08 -6.53 -9.39
CA ALA A 43 -0.68 -5.51 -8.42
C ALA A 43 -0.17 -6.18 -7.14
N CYS A 44 0.69 -5.48 -6.41
CA CYS A 44 1.07 -5.86 -5.06
C CYS A 44 1.15 -4.62 -4.16
N ALA A 45 1.02 -4.80 -2.85
CA ALA A 45 1.19 -3.76 -1.85
C ALA A 45 2.01 -4.29 -0.68
N ILE A 46 2.96 -3.49 -0.22
CA ILE A 46 3.81 -3.75 0.94
C ILE A 46 3.69 -2.55 1.87
N ILE A 47 3.24 -2.77 3.11
CA ILE A 47 2.98 -1.70 4.07
C ILE A 47 3.70 -2.02 5.38
N TYR A 48 4.64 -1.17 5.76
CA TYR A 48 5.29 -1.23 7.08
C TYR A 48 4.48 -0.43 8.10
N GLY A 49 4.18 -1.07 9.22
CA GLY A 49 3.51 -0.46 10.36
C GLY A 49 4.44 -0.27 11.55
N PRO A 50 4.14 0.65 12.47
CA PRO A 50 4.95 0.87 13.67
C PRO A 50 4.81 -0.23 14.74
N GLU A 51 3.86 -1.16 14.59
CA GLU A 51 3.56 -2.19 15.60
C GLU A 51 4.14 -3.56 15.27
N ASP A 52 4.36 -3.84 13.97
CA ASP A 52 4.64 -5.18 13.48
C ASP A 52 6.07 -5.23 12.90
N PRO A 53 6.88 -6.25 13.27
CA PRO A 53 8.23 -6.41 12.73
C PRO A 53 8.23 -6.85 11.26
N GLN A 54 7.10 -7.39 10.79
CA GLN A 54 6.91 -7.84 9.41
C GLN A 54 5.91 -6.91 8.70
N PRO A 55 6.12 -6.61 7.41
CA PRO A 55 5.17 -5.81 6.65
C PRO A 55 3.88 -6.59 6.38
N ASP A 56 2.78 -5.86 6.26
CA ASP A 56 1.57 -6.40 5.64
C ASP A 56 1.76 -6.43 4.12
N VAL A 57 1.57 -7.62 3.54
CA VAL A 57 1.73 -7.83 2.10
C VAL A 57 0.40 -8.27 1.48
N TRP A 58 0.09 -7.69 0.31
CA TRP A 58 -0.99 -8.15 -0.55
C TRP A 58 -0.43 -8.44 -1.97
N PRO A 59 -0.82 -9.53 -2.63
CA PRO A 59 -1.68 -10.62 -2.14
C PRO A 59 -1.08 -11.35 -0.93
N SER A 60 -1.94 -11.92 -0.08
CA SER A 60 -1.50 -12.64 1.13
C SER A 60 -0.69 -13.90 0.81
N THR A 61 -0.84 -14.44 -0.40
CA THR A 61 0.00 -15.52 -0.92
C THR A 61 1.39 -14.93 -1.23
N PRO A 62 2.45 -15.29 -0.48
CA PRO A 62 3.75 -14.67 -0.68
C PRO A 62 4.28 -14.85 -2.10
N SER A 63 4.02 -16.00 -2.73
CA SER A 63 4.48 -16.28 -4.10
C SER A 63 3.92 -15.32 -5.15
N GLU A 64 2.70 -14.81 -4.98
CA GLU A 64 2.07 -13.91 -5.95
C GLU A 64 2.63 -12.49 -5.84
N ALA A 65 2.75 -11.96 -4.61
CA ALA A 65 3.39 -10.68 -4.39
C ALA A 65 4.86 -10.70 -4.87
N HIS A 66 5.59 -11.78 -4.57
CA HIS A 66 6.96 -11.97 -5.05
C HIS A 66 7.05 -12.06 -6.58
N ARG A 67 6.07 -12.66 -7.26
CA ARG A 67 6.02 -12.72 -8.73
C ARG A 67 5.93 -11.32 -9.34
N VAL A 68 5.04 -10.47 -8.81
CA VAL A 68 4.89 -9.09 -9.26
C VAL A 68 6.17 -8.29 -9.04
N LEU A 69 6.79 -8.41 -7.86
CA LEU A 69 8.06 -7.75 -7.53
C LEU A 69 9.21 -8.22 -8.42
N THR A 70 9.34 -9.52 -8.64
CA THR A 70 10.40 -10.10 -9.48
C THR A 70 10.28 -9.60 -10.91
N ARG A 71 9.05 -9.57 -11.45
CA ARG A 71 8.79 -9.01 -12.78
C ARG A 71 9.09 -7.52 -12.86
N PHE A 72 8.80 -6.75 -11.81
CA PHE A 72 9.14 -5.32 -11.76
C PHE A 72 10.65 -5.11 -11.74
N ASN A 73 11.38 -5.85 -10.89
CA ASN A 73 12.83 -5.74 -10.75
C ASN A 73 13.61 -6.21 -11.99
N SER A 74 13.02 -7.03 -12.86
CA SER A 74 13.65 -7.42 -14.13
C SER A 74 13.44 -6.41 -15.26
N MET A 75 12.65 -5.36 -15.05
CA MET A 75 12.47 -4.28 -16.03
C MET A 75 13.67 -3.32 -16.03
N PRO A 76 13.95 -2.63 -17.15
CA PRO A 76 14.92 -1.53 -17.16
C PRO A 76 14.53 -0.42 -16.18
N GLU A 77 15.52 0.20 -15.53
CA GLU A 77 15.33 1.27 -14.52
C GLU A 77 14.46 2.44 -15.02
N MET A 78 14.59 2.78 -16.30
CA MET A 78 13.78 3.80 -16.96
C MET A 78 12.28 3.45 -16.91
N GLU A 79 11.90 2.19 -17.11
CA GLU A 79 10.50 1.75 -17.05
C GLU A 79 10.03 1.57 -15.60
N GLN A 80 10.92 1.16 -14.69
CA GLN A 80 10.60 1.08 -13.26
C GLN A 80 10.20 2.44 -12.67
N SER A 81 10.90 3.51 -13.06
CA SER A 81 10.73 4.86 -12.50
C SER A 81 9.72 5.73 -13.26
N LYS A 82 9.38 5.38 -14.51
CA LYS A 82 8.51 6.16 -15.42
C LYS A 82 7.19 6.64 -14.82
N LYS A 83 6.62 5.87 -13.90
CA LYS A 83 5.35 6.13 -13.22
C LYS A 83 5.47 6.12 -11.69
N MET A 84 6.69 6.22 -11.17
CA MET A 84 6.92 6.28 -9.74
C MET A 84 6.44 7.63 -9.18
N MET A 85 5.76 7.58 -8.04
CA MET A 85 5.29 8.77 -7.33
C MET A 85 5.76 8.68 -5.88
N ASN A 86 6.47 9.72 -5.42
CA ASN A 86 6.71 9.98 -4.01
C ASN A 86 5.72 11.04 -3.50
N GLN A 87 5.43 11.02 -2.20
CA GLN A 87 4.59 12.03 -1.53
C GLN A 87 5.41 12.94 -0.62
N GLU A 88 6.74 12.97 -0.81
CA GLU A 88 7.63 13.95 -0.17
C GLU A 88 7.48 15.33 -0.82
#